data_AF-A0A7X9BRI7-F1
#
_entry.id   AF-A0A7X9BRI7-F1
#
_cell.length_a   1.000
_cell.length_b   1.000
_cell.length_c   1.000
_cell.angle_alpha   90.00
_cell.angle_beta   90.00
_cell.angle_gamma   90.00
#
_symmetry.space_group_name_H-M   'P 1'
#
loop_
_entity.id
_entity.type
_entity.pdbx_description
1 polymer ?
#
loop_
_entity_poly.entity_id
_entity_poly.type
_entity_poly.pdbx_seq_one_letter_code
_entity_poly.pdbx_strand_id
1 'polypeptide(L)' 'MIGFKILAFALIAIGAYIVYGANFLVKKFELGKKTDVKEAEEFTQEALESYRHTKTVVNVKMIGFFVLLAGVILLFYICR' A
#
# COMPACT_ATOMS: atom_id res chain seq x y z
N MET A 1 10.42 12.39 24.80
CA MET A 1 9.42 12.84 23.81
C MET A 1 9.94 12.95 22.37
N ILE A 2 11.26 13.05 22.12
CA ILE A 2 11.79 13.18 20.74
C ILE A 2 11.80 11.86 19.95
N GLY A 3 12.06 10.72 20.60
CA GLY A 3 12.09 9.41 19.94
C GLY A 3 10.76 9.02 19.30
N PHE A 4 9.63 9.27 19.98
CA PHE A 4 8.31 9.01 19.43
C PHE A 4 7.96 9.93 18.25
N LYS A 5 8.45 11.19 18.24
CA LYS A 5 8.29 12.08 17.08
C LYS A 5 9.02 11.54 15.86
N ILE A 6 10.27 11.09 16.04
CA ILE A 6 11.06 10.47 14.95
C ILE A 6 10.34 9.23 14.42
N LEU A 7 9.82 8.39 15.31
CA LEU A 7 9.07 7.20 14.92
C LEU A 7 7.77 7.55 14.15
N ALA A 8 7.05 8.59 14.58
CA ALA A 8 5.84 9.05 13.88
C ALA A 8 6.16 9.50 12.45
N PHE A 9 7.19 10.34 12.28
CA PHE A 9 7.63 10.79 10.97
C PHE A 9 8.15 9.63 10.10
N ALA A 10 8.87 8.66 10.68
CA ALA A 10 9.32 7.48 9.96
C ALA A 10 8.14 6.64 9.44
N LEU A 11 7.10 6.41 10.27
CA LEU A 11 5.90 5.69 9.85
C LEU A 11 5.15 6.42 8.72
N ILE A 12 5.01 7.74 8.82
CA ILE A 12 4.39 8.56 7.77
C ILE A 12 5.19 8.45 6.47
N ALA A 13 6.52 8.60 6.54
CA ALA A 13 7.38 8.52 5.36
C ALA A 13 7.34 7.15 4.69
N ILE A 14 7.40 6.07 5.48
CA ILE A 14 7.31 4.68 4.97
C ILE A 14 5.93 4.43 4.37
N GLY A 15 4.86 4.81 5.06
CA GLY A 15 3.49 4.66 4.55
C GLY A 15 3.29 5.42 3.25
N ALA A 16 3.78 6.66 3.17
CA ALA A 16 3.74 7.46 1.94
C ALA A 16 4.54 6.78 0.81
N TYR A 17 5.76 6.30 1.10
CA TYR A 17 6.57 5.58 0.11
C TYR A 17 5.84 4.35 -0.44
N ILE A 18 5.14 3.58 0.41
CA ILE A 18 4.37 2.41 -0.03
C ILE A 18 3.17 2.83 -0.89
N VAL A 19 2.43 3.88 -0.50
CA VAL A 19 1.26 4.37 -1.26
C VAL A 19 1.63 4.91 -2.64
N TYR A 20 2.62 5.81 -2.70
CA TYR A 20 3.06 6.42 -3.95
C TYR A 20 3.90 5.44 -4.79
N GLY A 21 4.67 4.58 -4.13
CA GLY A 21 5.50 3.55 -4.76
C GLY A 21 4.75 2.26 -5.12
N ALA A 22 3.46 2.14 -4.82
CA ALA A 22 2.71 0.88 -4.98
C ALA A 22 2.80 0.29 -6.41
N ASN A 23 2.68 1.11 -7.45
CA ASN A 23 2.84 0.65 -8.84
C ASN A 23 4.24 0.06 -9.10
N PHE A 24 5.28 0.72 -8.60
CA PHE A 24 6.65 0.25 -8.74
C PHE A 24 6.88 -1.04 -7.93
N LEU A 25 6.37 -1.11 -6.71
CA LEU A 25 6.47 -2.29 -5.83
C LEU A 25 5.75 -3.50 -6.44
N VAL A 26 4.52 -3.33 -6.94
CA VAL A 26 3.76 -4.40 -7.58
C VAL A 26 4.46 -4.93 -8.83
N LYS A 27 5.02 -4.04 -9.66
CA LYS A 27 5.78 -4.43 -10.84
C LYS A 27 7.12 -5.10 -10.49
N LYS A 28 7.86 -4.55 -9.53
CA LYS A 28 9.20 -5.03 -9.13
C LYS A 28 9.15 -6.40 -8.45
N PHE A 29 8.14 -6.64 -7.63
CA PHE A 29 7.97 -7.90 -6.89
C PHE A 29 6.99 -8.87 -7.56
N GLU A 30 6.52 -8.55 -8.77
CA GLU A 30 5.54 -9.33 -9.53
C GLU A 30 4.32 -9.75 -8.71
N LEU A 31 3.88 -8.89 -7.78
CA LEU A 31 2.83 -9.22 -6.80
C LEU A 31 1.49 -9.52 -7.49
N GLY A 32 1.27 -8.99 -8.69
CA GLY A 32 0.10 -9.27 -9.52
C GLY A 32 -0.07 -10.74 -9.89
N LYS A 33 1.01 -11.52 -9.95
CA LYS A 33 0.97 -12.96 -10.25
C LYS A 33 0.56 -13.82 -9.06
N LYS A 34 0.70 -13.30 -7.83
CA LYS A 34 0.33 -14.01 -6.58
C LYS A 34 -1.09 -13.71 -6.12
N THR A 35 -1.76 -12.75 -6.75
CA THR A 35 -3.13 -12.38 -6.42
C THR A 35 -4.09 -13.35 -7.09
N ASP A 36 -4.66 -14.25 -6.29
CA ASP A 36 -5.76 -15.12 -6.71
C ASP A 36 -6.98 -14.26 -7.07
N VAL A 37 -7.47 -14.43 -8.29
CA VAL A 37 -8.66 -13.73 -8.79
C VAL A 37 -9.67 -14.81 -9.13
N LYS A 38 -10.61 -14.99 -8.21
CA LYS A 38 -11.74 -15.90 -8.36
C LYS A 38 -12.74 -15.41 -9.41
N GLU A 39 -12.69 -14.11 -9.75
CA GLU A 39 -13.52 -13.49 -10.79
C GLU A 39 -13.02 -13.78 -12.22
N ALA A 40 -12.19 -14.80 -12.42
CA ALA A 40 -11.49 -15.06 -13.68
C ALA A 40 -12.41 -15.48 -14.84
N GLU A 41 -13.63 -15.92 -14.56
CA GLU A 41 -14.59 -16.35 -15.58
C GLU A 41 -15.29 -15.18 -16.29
N GLU A 42 -15.28 -13.96 -15.72
CA GLU A 42 -16.01 -12.81 -16.28
C GLU A 42 -15.16 -11.92 -17.21
N PHE A 43 -13.84 -12.11 -17.25
CA PHE A 43 -12.93 -11.22 -17.98
C PHE A 43 -12.15 -11.93 -19.10
N THR A 44 -11.91 -11.22 -20.21
CA THR A 44 -10.96 -11.65 -21.24
C THR A 44 -9.54 -11.72 -20.66
N GLN A 45 -8.64 -12.51 -21.27
CA GLN A 45 -7.29 -12.73 -20.73
C GLN A 45 -6.50 -11.43 -20.49
N GLU A 46 -6.61 -10.43 -21.38
CA GLU A 46 -5.96 -9.13 -21.23
C GLU A 46 -6.61 -8.27 -20.12
N ALA A 47 -7.95 -8.27 -20.02
CA ALA A 47 -8.67 -7.53 -18.99
C ALA A 47 -8.40 -8.12 -17.59
N LEU A 48 -8.24 -9.44 -17.50
CA LEU A 48 -7.91 -10.14 -16.27
C LEU A 48 -6.54 -9.73 -15.72
N GLU A 49 -5.54 -9.58 -16.58
CA GLU A 49 -4.18 -9.18 -16.17
C GLU A 49 -4.16 -7.74 -15.65
N SER A 50 -4.84 -6.83 -16.34
CA SER A 50 -5.00 -5.44 -15.89
C SER A 50 -5.78 -5.34 -14.58
N TYR A 51 -6.84 -6.14 -14.43
CA TYR A 51 -7.62 -6.21 -13.20
C TYR A 51 -6.80 -6.75 -12.02
N ARG A 52 -6.05 -7.86 -12.23
CA ARG A 52 -5.11 -8.42 -11.24
C ARG A 52 -4.09 -7.39 -10.79
N HIS A 53 -3.45 -6.71 -11.74
CA HIS A 53 -2.48 -5.68 -11.45
C HIS A 53 -3.11 -4.56 -10.61
N THR A 54 -4.27 -4.05 -11.03
CA THR A 54 -4.98 -2.96 -10.34
C THR A 54 -5.42 -3.37 -8.93
N LYS A 55 -6.03 -4.55 -8.76
CA LYS A 55 -6.45 -5.09 -7.46
C LYS A 55 -5.27 -5.21 -6.50
N THR A 56 -4.13 -5.67 -7.02
CA THR A 56 -2.89 -5.80 -6.24
C THR A 56 -2.32 -4.44 -5.84
N VAL A 57 -2.28 -3.46 -6.77
CA VAL A 57 -1.85 -2.09 -6.48
C VAL A 57 -2.71 -1.46 -5.41
N VAL A 58 -4.03 -1.59 -5.52
CA VAL A 58 -4.96 -1.07 -4.51
C VAL A 58 -4.69 -1.71 -3.15
N ASN A 59 -4.47 -3.02 -3.11
CA ASN A 59 -4.18 -3.72 -1.85
C ASN A 59 -2.88 -3.24 -1.19
N VAL A 60 -1.81 -3.05 -1.98
CA VAL A 60 -0.54 -2.48 -1.50
C VAL A 60 -0.73 -1.04 -1.01
N LYS A 61 -1.51 -0.23 -1.74
CA LYS A 61 -1.85 1.14 -1.31
C LYS A 61 -2.62 1.14 0.00
N MET A 62 -3.56 0.21 0.20
CA MET A 62 -4.31 0.09 1.44
C MET A 62 -3.38 -0.21 2.62
N ILE A 63 -2.45 -1.15 2.46
CA ILE A 63 -1.44 -1.46 3.50
C ILE A 63 -0.60 -0.22 3.81
N GLY A 64 -0.06 0.46 2.78
CA GLY A 64 0.70 1.68 2.96
C GLY A 64 -0.09 2.79 3.65
N PHE A 65 -1.37 2.92 3.33
CA PHE A 65 -2.27 3.88 3.93
C PHE A 65 -2.49 3.60 5.42
N PHE A 66 -2.67 2.34 5.84
CA PHE A 66 -2.77 1.98 7.26
C PHE A 66 -1.49 2.32 8.03
N VAL A 67 -0.32 2.09 7.44
CA VAL A 67 0.97 2.46 8.05
C VAL A 67 1.10 3.99 8.20
N LEU A 68 0.72 4.74 7.15
CA LEU A 68 0.71 6.19 7.18
C LEU A 68 -0.25 6.71 8.25
N LEU A 69 -1.46 6.18 8.30
CA LEU A 69 -2.52 6.58 9.25
C LEU A 69 -2.05 6.34 10.69
N ALA A 70 -1.44 5.20 10.97
CA ALA A 70 -0.86 4.91 12.28
C ALA A 70 0.19 5.95 12.68
N GLY A 71 1.06 6.36 11.75
CA GLY A 71 2.04 7.44 11.98
C GLY A 71 1.39 8.80 12.26
N VAL A 72 0.34 9.15 11.52
CA VAL A 72 -0.43 10.40 11.74
C VAL A 72 -1.11 10.41 13.11
N ILE A 73 -1.76 9.31 13.49
CA ILE A 73 -2.41 9.18 14.81
C ILE A 73 -1.38 9.30 15.93
N LEU A 74 -0.22 8.65 15.77
CA LEU A 74 0.87 8.74 16.73
C LEU A 74 1.37 10.20 16.87
N LEU A 75 1.56 10.89 15.74
CA LEU A 75 1.97 12.30 15.73
C LEU A 75 0.93 13.20 16.42
N PHE A 76 -0.36 12.99 16.13
CA PHE A 76 -1.46 13.74 16.72
C PHE A 76 -1.48 13.59 18.25
N TYR A 77 -1.31 12.36 18.76
CA TYR A 77 -1.29 12.11 20.20
C TYR A 77 -0.08 12.75 20.90
N ILE A 78 1.09 12.79 20.25
CA ILE A 78 2.31 13.38 20.81
C ILE A 78 2.28 14.92 20.77
N CYS A 79 1.57 15.49 19.80
CA CYS A 79 1.54 16.94 19.59
C CYS A 79 0.38 17.64 20.32
N ARG A 80 -0.56 16.87 20.88
CA ARG A 80 -1.61 17.32 21.80
C ARG A 80 -1.08 17.45 23.22
#